data_AF-Q0HYQ0-F1
#
_entry.id   AF-Q0HYQ0-F1
#
_cell.length_a   1.000
_cell.length_b   1.000
_cell.length_c   1.000
_cell.angle_alpha   90.00
_cell.angle_beta   90.00
_cell.angle_gamma   90.00
#
_symmetry.space_group_name_H-M   'P 1'
#
loop_
_entity.id
_entity.type
_entity.pdbx_description
1 polymer ?
#
loop_
_entity_poly.entity_id
_entity_poly.type
_entity_poly.pdbx_seq_one_letter_code
_entity_poly.pdbx_strand_id
1 'polypeptide(L)'
;MALCGRNYGYMQKWLPLDIEVGQSWQLEGEAGVLVIRILENTKYTQLVEISRPVKIMEFINTPKVLVRIYHDAKLAEVLTGQQIYQLRPVYDYPNLRMYHSDEKYQVNAFLGELLKIGCQQRLVCQS
;
A
#
# COMPACT_ATOMS: atom_id res chain seq x y z
N MET A 1 -16.71 4.14 3.40
CA MET A 1 -16.56 3.00 2.46
C MET A 1 -16.06 3.39 1.05
N ALA A 2 -16.24 4.62 0.55
CA ALA A 2 -15.82 4.97 -0.81
C ALA A 2 -14.30 5.05 -1.06
N LEU A 3 -13.48 5.23 -0.03
CA LEU A 3 -12.03 5.43 -0.18
C LEU A 3 -11.27 4.14 -0.53
N CYS A 4 -11.57 3.02 0.14
CA CYS A 4 -10.87 1.76 -0.11
C CYS A 4 -11.15 1.18 -1.51
N GLY A 5 -12.38 1.35 -2.03
CA GLY A 5 -12.70 1.00 -3.42
C GLY A 5 -12.03 1.92 -4.45
N ARG A 6 -11.86 3.21 -4.12
CA ARG A 6 -11.09 4.14 -4.97
C ARG A 6 -9.61 3.77 -4.99
N ASN A 7 -9.03 3.45 -3.83
CA ASN A 7 -7.65 2.99 -3.71
C ASN A 7 -7.43 1.70 -4.51
N TYR A 8 -8.39 0.78 -4.50
CA TYR A 8 -8.36 -0.42 -5.34
C TYR A 8 -8.28 -0.09 -6.84
N GLY A 9 -9.11 0.84 -7.30
CA GLY A 9 -9.08 1.28 -8.70
C GLY A 9 -7.74 1.91 -9.12
N TYR A 10 -7.06 2.61 -8.21
CA TYR A 10 -5.70 3.09 -8.47
C TYR A 10 -4.67 1.97 -8.47
N MET A 11 -4.73 1.05 -7.49
CA MET A 11 -3.82 -0.10 -7.42
C MET A 11 -3.91 -0.99 -8.64
N GLN A 12 -5.12 -1.25 -9.17
CA GLN A 12 -5.28 -2.03 -10.40
C GLN A 12 -4.54 -1.43 -11.59
N LYS A 13 -4.39 -0.10 -11.66
CA LYS A 13 -3.62 0.55 -12.73
C LYS A 13 -2.11 0.38 -12.54
N TRP A 14 -1.66 0.16 -11.31
CA TRP A 14 -0.26 0.09 -10.93
C TRP A 14 0.29 -1.34 -10.96
N LEU A 15 -0.59 -2.33 -10.85
CA LEU A 15 -0.25 -3.75 -10.84
C LEU A 15 -0.12 -4.29 -12.28
N PRO A 16 1.08 -4.69 -12.73
CA PRO A 16 1.22 -5.55 -13.89
C PRO A 16 0.40 -6.86 -13.78
N LEU A 17 -0.02 -7.40 -14.92
CA LEU A 17 -0.86 -8.60 -15.00
C LEU A 17 -0.11 -9.88 -14.58
N ASP A 18 1.19 -9.96 -14.88
CA ASP A 18 2.05 -11.11 -14.59
C ASP A 18 3.10 -10.76 -13.53
N ILE A 19 2.64 -10.71 -12.27
CA ILE A 19 3.49 -10.40 -11.12
C ILE A 19 3.86 -11.67 -10.36
N GLU A 20 5.15 -11.83 -10.09
CA GLU A 20 5.65 -12.81 -9.11
C GLU A 20 5.95 -12.17 -7.76
N VAL A 21 5.88 -12.99 -6.70
CA VAL A 21 6.24 -12.56 -5.34
C VAL A 21 7.72 -12.18 -5.32
N GLY A 22 8.03 -11.03 -4.73
CA GLY A 22 9.38 -10.50 -4.65
C GLY A 22 9.76 -9.53 -5.77
N GLN A 23 8.98 -9.45 -6.85
CA GLN A 23 9.19 -8.44 -7.88
C GLN A 23 8.93 -7.03 -7.34
N SER A 24 9.71 -6.08 -7.85
CA SER A 24 9.54 -4.66 -7.57
C SER A 24 9.69 -3.83 -8.82
N TRP A 25 8.92 -2.75 -8.90
CA TRP A 25 9.01 -1.78 -9.99
C TRP A 25 8.91 -0.37 -9.44
N GLN A 26 9.35 0.58 -10.26
CA GLN A 26 9.31 1.98 -9.91
C GLN A 26 8.23 2.68 -10.71
N LEU A 27 7.48 3.53 -10.01
CA LEU A 27 6.54 4.47 -10.57
C LEU A 27 7.13 5.86 -10.46
N GLU A 28 7.38 6.47 -11.60
CA GLU A 28 7.74 7.87 -11.69
C GLU A 28 6.47 8.70 -11.93
N GLY A 29 6.28 9.73 -11.11
CA GLY A 29 5.23 10.73 -11.29
C GLY A 29 5.76 12.14 -11.04
N GLU A 30 4.96 13.16 -11.34
CA GLU A 30 5.36 14.56 -11.20
C GLU A 30 5.81 14.92 -9.77
N ALA A 31 5.22 14.28 -8.75
CA ALA A 31 5.54 14.55 -7.35
C ALA A 31 6.65 13.65 -6.77
N GLY A 32 7.25 12.75 -7.56
CA GLY A 32 8.40 11.92 -7.16
C GLY A 32 8.36 10.47 -7.64
N VAL A 33 9.33 9.69 -7.17
CA VAL A 33 9.45 8.25 -7.46
C VAL A 33 8.88 7.44 -6.30
N LEU A 34 8.08 6.43 -6.63
CA LEU A 34 7.60 5.41 -5.69
C LEU A 34 8.12 4.04 -6.14
N VAL A 35 8.56 3.23 -5.18
CA VAL A 35 8.98 1.85 -5.41
C VAL A 35 7.92 0.95 -4.82
N ILE A 36 7.38 0.07 -5.65
CA ILE A 36 6.37 -0.91 -5.26
C ILE A 36 7.03 -2.27 -5.26
N ARG A 37 6.80 -3.04 -4.22
CA ARG A 37 7.28 -4.41 -4.08
C ARG A 37 6.14 -5.32 -3.68
N ILE A 38 6.10 -6.51 -4.27
CA ILE A 38 5.07 -7.51 -3.97
C ILE A 38 5.61 -8.43 -2.88
N LEU A 39 4.91 -8.47 -1.76
CA LEU A 39 5.25 -9.32 -0.63
C LEU A 39 4.45 -10.63 -0.66
N GLU A 40 3.19 -10.58 -1.09
CA GLU A 40 2.33 -11.75 -1.23
C GLU A 40 1.46 -11.61 -2.48
N ASN A 41 1.33 -12.69 -3.25
CA ASN A 41 0.43 -12.76 -4.40
C ASN A 41 -0.38 -14.05 -4.32
N THR A 42 -1.68 -13.92 -4.04
CA THR A 42 -2.63 -15.04 -4.04
C THR A 42 -3.78 -14.73 -4.99
N LYS A 43 -4.61 -15.74 -5.28
CA LYS A 43 -5.75 -15.61 -6.20
C LYS A 43 -6.73 -14.49 -5.80
N TYR A 44 -6.90 -14.24 -4.50
CA TYR A 44 -7.92 -13.32 -3.99
C TYR A 44 -7.34 -12.14 -3.21
N THR A 45 -6.11 -12.25 -2.73
CA THR A 45 -5.45 -11.21 -1.96
C THR A 45 -4.01 -10.98 -2.41
N GLN A 46 -3.60 -9.71 -2.43
CA GLN A 46 -2.21 -9.31 -2.67
C GLN A 46 -1.75 -8.42 -1.52
N LEU A 47 -0.48 -8.54 -1.16
CA LEU A 47 0.18 -7.66 -0.21
C LEU A 47 1.31 -6.93 -0.93
N VAL A 48 1.24 -5.61 -0.93
CA VAL A 48 2.22 -4.75 -1.60
C VAL A 48 2.87 -3.81 -0.60
N GLU A 49 4.18 -3.65 -0.69
CA GLU A 49 4.94 -2.61 -0.01
C GLU A 49 5.14 -1.45 -0.97
N ILE A 50 4.77 -0.25 -0.54
CA ILE A 50 5.03 1.00 -1.26
C ILE A 50 6.03 1.78 -0.43
N SER A 51 7.14 2.14 -1.05
CA SER A 51 8.17 2.95 -0.41
C SER A 51 8.54 4.12 -1.31
N ARG A 52 8.91 5.25 -0.70
CA ARG A 52 9.39 6.42 -1.43
C ARG A 52 10.86 6.60 -1.14
N PRO A 53 11.80 6.31 -2.06
CA PRO A 53 13.22 6.52 -1.80
C PRO A 53 13.49 7.99 -1.47
N VAL A 54 13.93 8.25 -0.25
CA VAL A 54 14.31 9.60 0.19
C VAL A 54 15.84 9.67 0.23
N LYS A 55 16.44 10.56 -0.56
CA LYS A 55 17.90 10.82 -0.56
C LYS A 55 18.35 11.69 0.63
N ILE A 56 17.72 11.57 1.80
CA ILE A 56 18.02 12.45 2.95
C ILE A 56 18.68 11.61 4.02
N MET A 57 20.03 11.61 3.98
CA MET A 57 20.97 11.09 4.98
C MET A 57 20.83 9.60 5.35
N GLU A 58 21.96 8.89 5.42
CA GLU A 58 22.10 7.46 5.72
C GLU A 58 21.41 6.95 7.02
N PHE A 59 20.83 7.85 7.82
CA PHE A 59 20.27 7.56 9.15
C PHE A 59 18.73 7.58 9.21
N ILE A 60 18.01 7.96 8.14
CA ILE A 60 16.55 7.99 8.14
C ILE A 60 15.98 6.80 7.38
N ASN A 61 15.16 6.00 8.07
CA ASN A 61 14.41 4.92 7.44
C ASN A 61 13.48 5.47 6.36
N THR A 62 13.55 4.87 5.18
CA THR A 62 12.64 5.20 4.08
C THR A 62 11.20 4.90 4.51
N PRO A 63 10.25 5.86 4.36
CA PRO A 63 8.86 5.61 4.71
C PRO A 63 8.31 4.49 3.84
N LYS A 64 7.76 3.46 4.50
CA LYS A 64 7.17 2.28 3.89
C LYS A 64 5.72 2.16 4.32
N VAL A 65 4.86 1.81 3.36
CA VAL A 65 3.44 1.61 3.56
C VAL A 65 3.10 0.23 3.02
N LEU A 66 2.52 -0.63 3.86
CA LEU A 66 2.02 -1.93 3.44
C LEU A 66 0.54 -1.79 3.07
N VAL A 67 0.17 -2.25 1.89
CA VAL A 67 -1.21 -2.21 1.40
C VAL A 67 -1.66 -3.61 1.07
N ARG A 68 -2.78 -4.01 1.66
CA ARG A 68 -3.46 -5.26 1.30
C ARG A 68 -4.58 -4.96 0.33
N ILE A 69 -4.62 -5.75 -0.74
CA ILE A 69 -5.56 -5.64 -1.84
C ILE A 69 -6.41 -6.91 -1.82
N TYR A 70 -7.72 -6.75 -1.79
CA TYR A 70 -8.71 -7.82 -1.85
C TYR A 70 -9.42 -7.72 -3.20
N HIS A 71 -9.24 -8.73 -4.05
CA HIS A 71 -9.81 -8.76 -5.41
C HIS A 71 -11.28 -9.17 -5.42
N ASP A 72 -11.69 -10.00 -4.47
CA ASP A 72 -13.07 -10.44 -4.27
C ASP A 72 -13.96 -9.29 -3.81
N ALA A 73 -13.52 -8.53 -2.82
CA ALA A 73 -14.23 -7.37 -2.28
C ALA A 73 -13.88 -6.05 -2.98
N LYS A 74 -12.97 -6.08 -3.98
CA LYS A 74 -12.51 -4.94 -4.78
C LYS A 74 -12.10 -3.74 -3.91
N LEU A 75 -11.30 -4.00 -2.87
CA LEU A 75 -10.87 -2.98 -1.90
C LEU A 75 -9.37 -3.06 -1.66
N ALA A 76 -8.77 -1.90 -1.39
CA ALA A 76 -7.38 -1.79 -0.96
C ALA A 76 -7.32 -0.97 0.35
N GLU A 77 -6.58 -1.49 1.33
CA GLU A 77 -6.39 -0.84 2.62
C GLU A 77 -4.93 -0.86 3.07
N VAL A 78 -4.51 0.19 3.75
CA VAL A 78 -3.20 0.24 4.40
C VAL A 78 -3.22 -0.59 5.67
N LEU A 79 -2.21 -1.45 5.82
CA LEU A 79 -1.94 -2.15 7.07
C LEU A 79 -1.11 -1.24 7.99
N THR A 80 -1.58 -1.04 9.22
CA THR A 80 -0.87 -0.27 10.26
C THR A 80 -0.39 -1.18 11.40
N GLY A 81 0.79 -0.89 11.96
CA GLY A 81 1.31 -1.40 13.24
C GLY A 81 1.00 -2.87 13.56
N GLN A 82 -0.13 -3.13 14.24
CA GLN A 82 -0.58 -4.46 14.64
C GLN A 82 -0.84 -5.40 13.45
N GLN A 83 -1.38 -4.92 12.32
CA GLN A 83 -1.61 -5.73 11.12
C GLN A 83 -0.31 -6.14 10.39
N ILE A 84 0.80 -5.43 10.65
CA ILE A 84 2.14 -5.76 10.14
C ILE A 84 2.78 -6.87 10.99
N TYR A 85 2.51 -6.87 12.30
CA TYR A 85 2.96 -7.91 13.24
C TYR A 85 2.08 -9.19 13.19
N GLN A 86 0.86 -9.08 12.66
CA GLN A 86 -0.17 -10.12 12.68
C GLN A 86 -0.34 -10.87 11.34
N LEU A 87 0.65 -11.69 11.01
CA LEU A 87 0.40 -13.05 10.50
C LEU A 87 -0.15 -13.99 11.60
N ARG A 88 -0.61 -13.45 12.74
CA ARG A 88 -1.32 -14.16 13.81
C ARG A 88 -2.61 -13.39 14.18
N PRO A 89 -3.78 -14.04 14.23
CA PRO A 89 -5.02 -13.37 14.60
C PRO A 89 -5.03 -13.12 16.12
N VAL A 90 -4.81 -11.88 16.55
CA VAL A 90 -5.12 -11.48 17.92
C VAL A 90 -5.91 -10.19 17.88
N TYR A 91 -7.22 -10.31 18.02
CA TYR A 91 -8.08 -9.16 18.25
C TYR A 91 -8.04 -8.82 19.75
N ASP A 92 -7.41 -7.70 20.12
CA ASP A 92 -7.59 -7.11 21.44
C ASP A 92 -8.81 -6.19 21.42
N TYR A 93 -9.87 -6.60 22.12
CA TYR A 93 -11.03 -5.77 22.43
C TYR A 93 -11.17 -5.72 23.97
N PRO A 94 -11.48 -4.55 24.60
CA PRO A 94 -12.25 -3.40 24.09
C PRO A 94 -11.47 -2.11 23.81
N ASN A 95 -11.72 -1.53 22.63
CA ASN A 95 -11.27 -0.20 22.21
C ASN A 95 -12.19 0.89 22.79
N LEU A 96 -11.97 1.27 24.05
CA LEU A 96 -12.80 2.18 24.86
C LEU A 96 -12.87 3.64 24.36
N ARG A 97 -12.00 4.07 23.43
CA ARG A 97 -11.91 5.47 23.00
C ARG A 97 -12.17 5.70 21.50
N MET A 98 -12.60 4.68 20.76
CA MET A 98 -12.93 4.74 19.33
C MET A 98 -11.84 5.31 18.38
N TYR A 99 -10.59 5.52 18.83
CA TYR A 99 -9.52 6.12 18.00
C TYR A 99 -9.15 5.32 16.74
N HIS A 100 -9.27 4.00 16.78
CA HIS A 100 -8.91 3.13 15.65
C HIS A 100 -9.66 3.48 14.34
N SER A 101 -10.87 4.02 14.40
CA SER A 101 -11.64 4.35 13.18
C SER A 101 -11.09 5.58 12.47
N ASP A 102 -10.73 6.63 13.20
CA ASP A 102 -10.17 7.86 12.63
C ASP A 102 -8.75 7.66 12.11
N GLU A 103 -7.92 6.90 12.83
CA GLU A 103 -6.57 6.56 12.36
C GLU A 103 -6.63 5.74 11.07
N LYS A 104 -7.48 4.71 11.02
CA LYS A 104 -7.65 3.88 9.82
C LYS A 104 -8.19 4.71 8.64
N TYR A 105 -9.07 5.67 8.90
CA TYR A 105 -9.55 6.59 7.86
C TYR A 105 -8.43 7.49 7.33
N GLN A 106 -7.68 8.15 8.22
CA GLN A 106 -6.59 9.04 7.86
C GLN A 106 -5.50 8.33 7.06
N VAL A 107 -5.12 7.12 7.47
CA VAL A 107 -4.09 6.34 6.77
C VAL A 107 -4.58 5.87 5.39
N ASN A 108 -5.84 5.47 5.25
CA ASN A 108 -6.41 5.12 3.94
C ASN A 108 -6.62 6.33 3.03
N ALA A 109 -6.92 7.49 3.59
CA ALA A 109 -6.97 8.75 2.85
C ALA A 109 -5.57 9.15 2.36
N PHE A 110 -4.55 9.01 3.22
CA PHE A 110 -3.15 9.23 2.86
C PHE A 110 -2.70 8.32 1.72
N LEU A 111 -3.09 7.04 1.73
CA LEU A 111 -2.85 6.15 0.60
C LEU A 111 -3.47 6.69 -0.69
N GLY A 112 -4.70 7.19 -0.64
CA GLY A 112 -5.34 7.80 -1.81
C GLY A 112 -4.52 8.96 -2.39
N GLU A 113 -3.93 9.81 -1.54
CA GLU A 113 -3.05 10.89 -1.99
C GLU A 113 -1.72 10.37 -2.53
N LEU A 114 -1.11 9.37 -1.90
CA LEU A 114 0.09 8.70 -2.43
C LEU A 114 -0.16 8.09 -3.81
N LEU A 115 -1.32 7.47 -3.99
CA LEU A 115 -1.73 6.84 -5.24
C LEU A 115 -2.00 7.83 -6.37
N LYS A 116 -2.23 9.11 -6.06
CA LYS A 116 -2.31 10.15 -7.10
C LYS A 116 -0.96 10.48 -7.70
N ILE A 117 0.13 10.36 -6.92
CA ILE A 117 1.50 10.68 -7.36
C ILE A 117 1.87 9.83 -8.58
N GLY A 118 1.64 8.52 -8.50
CA GLY A 118 1.92 7.61 -9.61
C GLY A 118 0.78 7.47 -10.60
N CYS A 119 -0.13 8.44 -10.79
CA CYS A 119 -1.23 8.32 -11.76
C CYS A 119 -0.84 8.80 -13.18
N GLN A 120 0.34 9.39 -13.37
CA GLN A 120 0.86 9.90 -14.66
C GLN A 120 2.01 9.03 -15.23
N GLN A 121 1.91 7.71 -15.11
CA GLN A 121 3.05 6.77 -15.10
C GLN A 121 3.89 6.67 -16.37
N ARG A 122 5.20 6.49 -16.13
CA ARG A 122 6.10 5.61 -16.89
C ARG A 122 6.51 4.45 -15.99
N LEU A 123 6.19 3.21 -16.37
CA LEU A 123 6.60 2.00 -15.65
C LEU A 123 8.08 1.73 -15.94
N VAL A 124 8.90 1.72 -14.89
CA VAL A 124 10.32 1.32 -14.99
C VAL A 124 10.47 0.00 -14.24
N CYS A 125 10.56 -1.09 -14.99
CA CYS A 125 10.90 -2.40 -14.44
C CYS A 125 12.39 -2.42 -14.11
N GLN A 126 12.75 -2.68 -12.85
CA GLN A 126 14.15 -2.98 -12.52
C GLN A 126 14.40 -4.46 -12.84
N SER A 127 15.29 -4.69 -13.81
CA SER A 127 15.85 -5.99 -14.19
C SER A 127 16.80 -6.54 -13.13
#